data_AF-A0A382UWH3-F1
#
_entry.id   AF-A0A382UWH3-F1
#
_cell.length_a   1.000
_cell.length_b   1.000
_cell.length_c   1.000
_cell.angle_alpha   90.00
_cell.angle_beta   90.00
_cell.angle_gamma   90.00
#
_symmetry.space_group_name_H-M   'P 1'
#
loop_
_entity.id
_entity.type
_entity.pdbx_description
1 polymer ?
#
loop_
_entity_poly.entity_id
_entity_poly.type
_entity_poly.pdbx_seq_one_letter_code
_entity_poly.pdbx_strand_id
1 'polypeptide(L)'
;MRRNIILLILTAWVVTVIVLLILIFSNRDSTSEQSQFSLAITCDQFLDEKHVTQNFRMQSGDSLLITMCSNGTTGFQWEQPAYISDASILKQTLHTFIPSENNNMGAPGKEEWTFNALKNGTSRVKLLYSRPWEGGEKGEWSLTMTVVVD
;
A
#
# COMPACT_ATOMS: atom_id res chain seq x y z
N MET A 1 38.37 15.41 -53.98
CA MET A 1 38.97 14.63 -52.87
C MET A 1 38.68 15.25 -51.49
N ARG A 2 38.87 16.56 -51.27
CA ARG A 2 38.66 17.22 -49.96
C ARG A 2 37.22 17.20 -49.41
N ARG A 3 36.20 17.22 -50.28
CA ARG A 3 34.77 17.27 -49.88
C ARG A 3 34.25 15.97 -49.25
N ASN A 4 34.74 14.81 -49.71
CA ASN A 4 34.36 13.52 -49.14
C ASN A 4 35.01 13.28 -47.77
N ILE A 5 36.21 13.80 -47.55
CA ILE A 5 36.92 13.70 -46.26
C ILE A 5 36.19 14.50 -45.18
N ILE A 6 35.74 15.71 -45.51
CA ILE A 6 34.97 16.57 -44.57
C ILE A 6 33.64 15.90 -44.19
N LEU A 7 32.95 15.28 -45.15
CA LEU A 7 31.68 14.58 -44.90
C LEU A 7 31.86 13.37 -43.97
N LEU A 8 32.94 12.60 -44.14
CA LEU A 8 33.25 11.44 -43.30
C LEU A 8 33.64 11.83 -41.86
N ILE A 9 34.30 12.97 -41.67
CA ILE A 9 34.66 13.46 -40.34
C ILE A 9 33.41 13.98 -39.61
N LEU A 10 32.51 14.67 -40.31
CA LEU A 10 31.24 15.14 -39.76
C LEU A 10 30.34 14.00 -39.30
N THR A 11 30.22 12.92 -40.09
CA THR A 11 29.41 11.76 -39.69
C THR A 11 30.02 11.03 -38.50
N ALA A 12 31.35 10.86 -38.45
CA ALA A 12 32.03 10.27 -37.31
C ALA A 12 31.87 11.10 -36.01
N TRP A 13 31.92 12.43 -36.13
CA TRP A 13 31.73 13.33 -34.99
C TRP A 13 30.28 13.31 -34.48
N VAL A 14 29.30 13.27 -35.38
CA VAL A 14 27.87 13.14 -35.01
C VAL A 14 27.61 11.81 -34.30
N VAL A 15 28.16 10.69 -34.80
CA VAL A 15 28.00 9.38 -34.15
C VAL A 15 28.63 9.35 -32.76
N THR A 16 29.81 9.95 -32.58
CA THR A 16 30.47 9.99 -31.26
C THR A 16 29.72 10.85 -30.26
N VAL A 17 29.16 12.00 -30.67
CA VAL A 17 28.31 12.84 -29.81
C VAL A 17 27.03 12.10 -29.42
N ILE A 18 26.40 11.37 -30.34
CA ILE A 18 25.19 10.57 -30.05
C ILE A 18 25.51 9.46 -29.04
N VAL A 19 26.63 8.75 -29.20
CA VAL A 19 27.05 7.70 -28.24
C VAL A 19 27.34 8.29 -26.85
N LEU A 20 28.00 9.44 -26.78
CA LEU A 20 28.25 10.15 -25.52
C LEU A 20 26.96 10.59 -24.84
N LEU A 21 25.97 11.06 -25.60
CA LEU A 21 24.65 11.41 -25.05
C LEU A 21 23.92 10.18 -24.52
N ILE A 22 23.93 9.05 -25.25
CA ILE A 22 23.32 7.79 -24.79
C ILE A 22 23.94 7.31 -23.46
N LEU A 23 25.27 7.42 -23.30
CA LEU A 23 25.96 7.05 -22.07
C LEU A 23 25.63 7.96 -20.87
N ILE A 24 25.34 9.25 -21.12
CA ILE A 24 24.88 10.20 -20.10
C ILE A 24 23.43 9.92 -19.68
N PHE A 25 22.56 9.49 -20.61
CA PHE A 25 21.18 9.09 -20.28
C PHE A 25 21.07 7.70 -19.64
N SER A 26 22.05 6.82 -19.83
CA SER A 26 22.05 5.46 -19.27
C SER A 26 22.26 5.40 -17.75
N ASN A 27 22.57 6.52 -17.10
CA ASN A 27 22.77 6.61 -15.64
C ASN A 27 21.70 7.44 -14.92
N ARG A 28 20.56 7.72 -15.58
CA ARG A 28 19.40 8.35 -14.94
C ARG A 28 18.19 7.44 -15.04
N ASP A 29 18.24 6.34 -14.31
CA ASP A 29 17.02 5.71 -13.85
C ASP A 29 17.26 5.14 -12.46
N SER A 30 17.09 6.01 -11.46
CA SER A 30 16.90 5.59 -10.08
C SER A 30 15.55 6.12 -9.67
N THR A 31 14.52 5.72 -10.41
CA THR A 31 13.15 5.87 -9.95
C THR A 31 13.03 4.94 -8.73
N SER A 32 12.86 5.51 -7.53
CA SER A 32 12.64 4.73 -6.32
C SER A 32 11.48 3.75 -6.58
N GLU A 33 11.75 2.45 -6.55
CA GLU A 33 10.70 1.43 -6.66
C GLU A 33 9.82 1.50 -5.41
N GLN A 34 8.77 2.33 -5.44
CA GLN A 34 7.75 2.36 -4.40
C GLN A 34 7.00 1.03 -4.45
N SER A 35 7.17 0.21 -3.41
CA SER A 35 6.52 -1.09 -3.32
C SER A 35 5.16 -0.97 -2.64
N GLN A 36 4.21 -1.77 -3.11
CA GLN A 36 2.92 -1.94 -2.47
C GLN A 36 2.81 -3.36 -1.91
N PHE A 37 2.65 -3.44 -0.59
CA PHE A 37 2.35 -4.68 0.11
C PHE A 37 0.85 -4.86 0.21
N SER A 38 0.38 -6.12 0.18
CA SER A 38 -1.03 -6.45 0.37
C SER A 38 -1.22 -7.50 1.45
N LEU A 39 -2.25 -7.31 2.26
CA LEU A 39 -2.72 -8.26 3.26
C LEU A 39 -4.23 -8.47 3.07
N ALA A 40 -4.65 -9.71 2.85
CA ALA A 40 -6.07 -10.05 2.81
C ALA A 40 -6.42 -10.94 4.01
N ILE A 41 -7.47 -10.59 4.74
CA ILE A 41 -8.03 -11.40 5.83
C ILE A 41 -9.49 -11.69 5.54
N THR A 42 -9.82 -12.97 5.40
CA THR A 42 -11.16 -13.45 5.08
C THR A 42 -12.05 -13.53 6.32
N CYS A 43 -13.35 -13.72 6.11
CA CYS A 43 -14.29 -13.92 7.22
C CYS A 43 -13.95 -15.20 8.00
N ASP A 44 -13.63 -16.29 7.29
CA ASP A 44 -13.26 -17.57 7.91
C ASP A 44 -12.04 -17.41 8.82
N GLN A 45 -11.04 -16.64 8.39
CA GLN A 45 -9.87 -16.35 9.24
C GLN A 45 -10.25 -15.59 10.51
N PHE A 46 -11.19 -14.65 10.46
CA PHE A 46 -11.66 -13.96 11.67
C PHE A 46 -12.61 -14.81 12.52
N LEU A 47 -13.30 -15.78 11.92
CA LEU A 47 -14.11 -16.75 12.66
C LEU A 47 -13.23 -17.72 13.44
N ASP A 48 -12.12 -18.17 12.84
CA ASP A 48 -11.14 -19.06 13.46
C ASP A 48 -10.26 -18.30 14.49
N GLU A 49 -9.74 -17.13 14.11
CA GLU A 49 -8.85 -16.29 14.90
C GLU A 49 -9.44 -14.86 14.98
N LYS A 50 -10.26 -14.61 15.99
CA LYS A 50 -10.92 -13.31 16.19
C LYS A 50 -9.96 -12.12 16.24
N HIS A 51 -8.71 -12.33 16.66
CA HIS A 51 -7.76 -11.26 16.91
C HIS A 51 -6.42 -11.54 16.21
N VAL A 52 -6.31 -11.04 14.98
CA VAL A 52 -5.15 -11.27 14.13
C VAL A 52 -4.05 -10.27 14.48
N THR A 53 -2.82 -10.75 14.63
CA THR A 53 -1.63 -9.91 14.80
C THR A 53 -0.68 -10.10 13.61
N GLN A 54 -0.18 -9.01 13.05
CA GLN A 54 0.77 -9.04 11.94
C GLN A 54 1.98 -8.13 12.18
N ASN A 55 3.09 -8.45 11.53
CA ASN A 55 4.28 -7.62 11.53
C ASN A 55 4.71 -7.36 10.09
N PHE A 56 4.92 -6.09 9.76
CA PHE A 56 5.39 -5.66 8.44
C PHE A 56 6.70 -4.91 8.58
N ARG A 57 7.58 -5.11 7.59
CA ARG A 57 8.78 -4.31 7.38
C ARG A 57 8.73 -3.77 5.95
N MET A 58 8.86 -2.47 5.80
CA MET A 58 8.78 -1.77 4.51
C MET A 58 9.74 -0.58 4.48
N GLN A 59 9.99 -0.02 3.31
CA GLN A 59 10.81 1.18 3.14
C GLN A 59 9.96 2.45 3.21
N SER A 60 10.59 3.57 3.55
CA SER A 60 9.94 4.87 3.39
C SER A 60 9.49 5.10 1.93
N GLY A 61 8.23 5.47 1.74
CA GLY A 61 7.60 5.63 0.42
C GLY A 61 6.76 4.43 -0.03
N ASP A 62 6.87 3.28 0.64
CA ASP A 62 6.01 2.13 0.38
C ASP A 62 4.58 2.36 0.85
N SER A 63 3.67 1.51 0.36
CA SER A 63 2.29 1.46 0.84
C SER A 63 1.87 0.04 1.23
N LEU A 64 0.95 -0.06 2.17
CA LEU A 64 0.32 -1.30 2.61
C LEU A 64 -1.18 -1.20 2.37
N LEU A 65 -1.70 -2.05 1.49
CA LEU A 65 -3.12 -2.27 1.26
C LEU A 65 -3.60 -3.44 2.12
N ILE A 66 -4.68 -3.24 2.85
CA ILE A 66 -5.29 -4.25 3.71
C ILE A 66 -6.73 -4.44 3.29
N THR A 67 -7.08 -5.66 2.91
CA THR A 67 -8.44 -6.06 2.58
C THR A 67 -8.96 -6.96 3.69
N MET A 68 -10.01 -6.53 4.39
CA MET A 68 -10.62 -7.30 5.49
C MET A 68 -12.08 -7.61 5.17
N CYS A 69 -12.56 -8.77 5.60
CA CYS A 69 -13.99 -9.06 5.59
C CYS A 69 -14.78 -8.00 6.40
N SER A 70 -15.96 -7.62 5.89
CA SER A 70 -16.90 -6.75 6.61
C SER A 70 -18.34 -7.13 6.27
N ASN A 71 -19.15 -7.43 7.28
CA ASN A 71 -20.57 -7.77 7.12
C ASN A 71 -21.48 -6.75 7.81
N GLY A 72 -21.74 -5.63 7.13
CA GLY A 72 -22.61 -4.57 7.63
C GLY A 72 -24.05 -5.00 7.96
N THR A 73 -24.53 -6.13 7.42
CA THR A 73 -25.89 -6.62 7.72
C THR A 73 -26.07 -7.12 9.17
N THR A 74 -24.96 -7.37 9.87
CA THR A 74 -24.93 -7.76 11.29
C THR A 74 -24.92 -6.54 12.23
N GLY A 75 -24.81 -5.34 11.66
CA GLY A 75 -24.64 -4.07 12.36
C GLY A 75 -23.23 -3.80 12.89
N PHE A 76 -22.27 -4.67 12.58
CA PHE A 76 -20.85 -4.41 12.86
C PHE A 76 -20.18 -3.65 11.71
N GLN A 77 -19.18 -2.83 12.06
CA GLN A 77 -18.31 -2.12 11.13
C GLN A 77 -16.90 -1.99 11.72
N TRP A 78 -15.89 -1.82 10.88
CA TRP A 78 -14.55 -1.47 11.39
C TRP A 78 -14.55 -0.02 11.88
N GLU A 79 -13.96 0.20 13.05
CA GLU A 79 -13.84 1.53 13.64
C GLU A 79 -12.93 2.44 12.80
N GLN A 80 -13.39 3.66 12.57
CA GLN A 80 -12.69 4.66 11.76
C GLN A 80 -12.49 5.97 12.55
N PRO A 81 -11.32 6.64 12.41
CA PRO A 81 -10.12 6.20 11.70
C PRO A 81 -9.42 5.03 12.41
N ALA A 82 -8.49 4.37 11.72
CA ALA A 82 -7.64 3.35 12.35
C ALA A 82 -6.87 3.98 13.52
N TYR A 83 -6.67 3.21 14.59
CA TYR A 83 -5.81 3.65 15.70
C TYR A 83 -4.35 3.50 15.27
N ILE A 84 -3.64 4.61 15.12
CA ILE A 84 -2.23 4.64 14.70
C ILE A 84 -1.39 5.27 15.82
N SER A 85 -0.35 4.59 16.28
CA SER A 85 0.47 5.08 17.40
C SER A 85 1.35 6.26 17.03
N ASP A 86 1.87 6.30 15.80
CA ASP A 86 2.65 7.42 15.28
C ASP A 86 2.29 7.69 13.81
N ALA A 87 1.51 8.75 13.59
CA ALA A 87 1.06 9.18 12.27
C ALA A 87 2.14 9.87 11.43
N SER A 88 3.28 10.22 12.04
CA SER A 88 4.42 10.79 11.33
C SER A 88 5.27 9.73 10.63
N ILE A 89 5.15 8.46 11.04
CA ILE A 89 5.82 7.29 10.47
C ILE A 89 4.93 6.57 9.47
N LEU A 90 3.66 6.37 9.82
CA LEU A 90 2.69 5.64 9.00
C LEU A 90 1.38 6.41 8.96
N LYS A 91 0.80 6.61 7.77
CA LYS A 91 -0.44 7.37 7.62
C LYS A 91 -1.47 6.57 6.84
N GLN A 92 -2.68 6.47 7.39
CA GLN A 92 -3.83 5.99 6.62
C GLN A 92 -4.17 7.02 5.53
N THR A 93 -4.22 6.56 4.28
CA THR A 93 -4.48 7.39 3.09
C THR A 93 -5.81 7.06 2.43
N LEU A 94 -6.31 5.83 2.56
CA LEU A 94 -7.59 5.40 2.00
C LEU A 94 -8.34 4.48 2.96
N HIS A 95 -9.67 4.57 2.91
CA HIS A 95 -10.58 3.56 3.42
C HIS A 95 -11.79 3.49 2.50
N THR A 96 -12.13 2.30 1.99
CA THR A 96 -13.33 2.08 1.17
C THR A 96 -14.00 0.76 1.49
N PHE A 97 -15.33 0.75 1.48
CA PHE A 97 -16.13 -0.48 1.54
C PHE A 97 -16.40 -0.99 0.13
N ILE A 98 -16.24 -2.30 -0.06
CA ILE A 98 -16.52 -3.02 -1.30
C ILE A 98 -17.65 -4.02 -1.02
N PRO A 99 -18.83 -3.85 -1.63
CA PRO A 99 -19.94 -4.78 -1.46
C PRO A 99 -19.62 -6.17 -2.06
N SER A 100 -20.36 -7.19 -1.63
CA SER A 100 -20.23 -8.54 -2.20
C SER A 100 -20.58 -8.55 -3.69
N GLU A 101 -19.76 -9.19 -4.52
CA GLU A 101 -19.99 -9.31 -5.97
C GLU A 101 -21.28 -10.07 -6.31
N ASN A 102 -21.69 -11.00 -5.46
CA ASN A 102 -22.76 -11.95 -5.77
C ASN A 102 -24.18 -11.38 -5.62
N ASN A 103 -24.34 -10.08 -5.33
CA ASN A 103 -25.63 -9.37 -5.15
C ASN A 103 -26.65 -10.07 -4.22
N ASN A 104 -26.19 -11.04 -3.43
CA ASN A 104 -26.99 -11.79 -2.49
C ASN A 104 -27.21 -10.91 -1.27
N MET A 105 -28.48 -10.63 -0.94
CA MET A 105 -28.82 -9.92 0.29
C MET A 105 -28.23 -10.66 1.50
N GLY A 106 -27.54 -9.93 2.37
CA GLY A 106 -26.88 -10.51 3.56
C GLY A 106 -25.45 -11.00 3.34
N ALA A 107 -24.95 -11.07 2.10
CA ALA A 107 -23.59 -11.51 1.86
C ALA A 107 -22.56 -10.53 2.41
N PRO A 108 -21.49 -11.01 3.08
CA PRO A 108 -20.42 -10.15 3.56
C PRO A 108 -19.72 -9.46 2.39
N GLY A 109 -19.44 -8.17 2.56
CA GLY A 109 -18.53 -7.41 1.72
C GLY A 109 -17.10 -7.44 2.27
N LYS A 110 -16.31 -6.44 1.86
CA LYS A 110 -14.93 -6.24 2.30
C LYS A 110 -14.68 -4.76 2.54
N GLU A 111 -13.65 -4.44 3.31
CA GLU A 111 -13.12 -3.08 3.43
C GLU A 111 -11.65 -3.08 3.05
N GLU A 112 -11.25 -2.06 2.29
CA GLU A 112 -9.89 -1.82 1.88
C GLU A 112 -9.34 -0.59 2.59
N TRP A 113 -8.18 -0.77 3.23
CA TRP A 113 -7.47 0.25 3.99
C TRP A 113 -6.06 0.40 3.43
N THR A 114 -5.66 1.63 3.07
CA THR A 114 -4.31 1.90 2.59
C THR A 114 -3.54 2.73 3.60
N PHE A 115 -2.31 2.30 3.89
CA PHE A 115 -1.37 2.99 4.76
C PHE A 115 -0.09 3.30 3.98
N ASN A 116 0.42 4.52 4.08
CA ASN A 116 1.68 4.91 3.47
C ASN A 116 2.77 5.07 4.53
N ALA A 117 3.92 4.47 4.28
CA ALA A 117 5.13 4.67 5.07
C ALA A 117 5.76 6.01 4.70
N LEU A 118 5.93 6.89 5.68
CA LEU A 118 6.35 8.27 5.46
C LEU A 118 7.84 8.51 5.76
N LYS A 119 8.35 7.86 6.81
CA LYS A 119 9.75 7.95 7.25
C LYS A 119 10.09 6.78 8.15
N ASN A 120 11.38 6.59 8.38
CA ASN A 120 11.92 5.55 9.23
C ASN A 120 11.35 5.60 10.66
N GLY A 121 11.10 4.42 11.22
CA GLY A 121 10.65 4.25 12.59
C GLY A 121 9.72 3.04 12.74
N THR A 122 9.01 2.97 13.85
CA THR A 122 8.01 1.93 14.09
C THR A 122 6.68 2.55 14.49
N SER A 123 5.60 2.13 13.84
CA SER A 123 4.24 2.54 14.18
C SER A 123 3.36 1.31 14.32
N ARG A 124 2.41 1.35 15.26
CA ARG A 124 1.42 0.31 15.47
C ARG A 124 0.08 0.77 14.96
N VAL A 125 -0.62 -0.14 14.28
CA VAL A 125 -1.99 0.06 13.83
C VAL A 125 -2.90 -0.91 14.56
N LYS A 126 -4.07 -0.44 14.98
CA LYS A 126 -5.14 -1.29 15.50
C LYS A 126 -6.46 -0.93 14.83
N LEU A 127 -7.15 -1.96 14.36
CA LEU A 127 -8.48 -1.90 13.78
C LEU A 127 -9.39 -2.80 14.62
N LEU A 128 -10.58 -2.31 14.94
CA LEU A 128 -11.57 -2.99 15.76
C LEU A 128 -12.89 -3.13 15.00
N TYR A 129 -13.46 -4.32 14.99
CA TYR A 129 -14.77 -4.57 14.39
C TYR A 129 -15.83 -4.51 15.47
N SER A 130 -16.69 -3.49 15.41
CA SER A 130 -17.56 -3.08 16.51
C SER A 130 -18.93 -2.66 16.02
N ARG A 131 -19.90 -2.70 16.93
CA ARG A 131 -21.21 -2.05 16.76
C ARG A 131 -21.11 -0.60 17.22
N PRO A 132 -21.34 0.41 16.37
CA PRO A 132 -20.97 1.79 16.69
C PRO A 132 -21.85 2.47 17.73
N TRP A 133 -23.05 1.95 18.00
CA TRP A 133 -23.99 2.55 18.95
C TRP A 133 -23.61 2.34 20.42
N GLU A 134 -24.22 3.14 21.31
CA GLU A 134 -24.05 3.03 22.75
C GLU A 134 -24.53 1.68 23.27
N GLY A 135 -23.72 1.03 24.13
CA GLY A 135 -23.97 -0.34 24.59
C GLY A 135 -23.77 -1.42 23.53
N GLY A 136 -23.35 -1.05 22.31
CA GLY A 136 -22.97 -1.99 21.27
C GLY A 136 -21.69 -2.76 21.62
N GLU A 137 -21.65 -4.03 21.21
CA GLU A 137 -20.47 -4.89 21.33
C GLU A 137 -19.26 -4.28 20.61
N LYS A 138 -18.09 -4.33 21.25
CA LYS A 138 -16.86 -3.69 20.75
C LYS A 138 -15.76 -4.72 20.55
N GLY A 139 -15.03 -4.58 19.45
CA GLY A 139 -13.83 -5.35 19.16
C GLY A 139 -14.07 -6.85 19.05
N GLU A 140 -15.20 -7.27 18.48
CA GLU A 140 -15.51 -8.69 18.25
C GLU A 140 -14.43 -9.33 17.37
N TRP A 141 -13.99 -8.59 16.34
CA TRP A 141 -12.75 -8.89 15.61
C TRP A 141 -11.74 -7.76 15.77
N SER A 142 -10.45 -8.10 15.68
CA SER A 142 -9.40 -7.10 15.64
C SER A 142 -8.24 -7.49 14.73
N LEU A 143 -7.63 -6.48 14.13
CA LEU A 143 -6.33 -6.56 13.47
C LEU A 143 -5.38 -5.62 14.20
N THR A 144 -4.28 -6.17 14.73
CA THR A 144 -3.18 -5.39 15.29
C THR A 144 -1.94 -5.59 14.44
N MET A 145 -1.29 -4.51 14.04
CA MET A 145 -0.08 -4.57 13.24
C MET A 145 1.04 -3.76 13.85
N THR A 146 2.26 -4.30 13.81
CA THR A 146 3.48 -3.53 14.01
C THR A 146 4.12 -3.31 12.65
N VAL A 147 4.30 -2.06 12.25
CA VAL A 147 4.92 -1.69 10.98
C VAL A 147 6.26 -1.03 11.28
N VAL A 148 7.33 -1.64 10.82
CA VAL A 148 8.69 -1.10 10.86
C VAL A 148 9.00 -0.51 9.49
N VAL A 149 9.34 0.77 9.47
CA VAL A 149 9.77 1.50 8.29
C VAL A 149 11.28 1.73 8.37
N ASP A 150 12.02 1.23 7.39
CA ASP A 150 13.47 1.42 7.25
C ASP A 150 13.82 2.44 6.15
#